data_AF-A0A3C0R5L3-F1
#
_entry.id   AF-A0A3C0R5L3-F1
#
_cell.length_a   1.000
_cell.length_b   1.000
_cell.length_c   1.000
_cell.angle_alpha   90.00
_cell.angle_beta   90.00
_cell.angle_gamma   90.00
#
_symmetry.space_group_name_H-M   'P 1'
#
loop_
_entity.id
_entity.type
_entity.pdbx_description
1 polymer ?
#
loop_
_entity_poly.entity_id
_entity_poly.type
_entity_poly.pdbx_seq_one_letter_code
_entity_poly.pdbx_strand_id
1 'polypeptide(L)'
;GFFGKFFIFYAAIAQRQTVLVVAGVVTVACGFYYYLKVVRAMYWQAPTDADKIPVNALSRATMSALIVATIWLGIYPWPILEAVEPQRERVALRSTR
;
A
#
# COMPACT_ATOMS: atom_id res chain seq x y z
N GLY A 1 0.74 0.99 -1.03
CA GLY A 1 -0.70 1.35 -1.03
C GLY A 1 -1.24 1.43 -2.44
N PHE A 2 -2.49 1.87 -2.59
CA PHE A 2 -3.17 2.01 -3.89
C PHE A 2 -2.46 3.02 -4.82
N PHE A 3 -2.27 4.26 -4.35
CA PHE A 3 -1.70 5.35 -5.15
C PHE A 3 -0.32 5.04 -5.74
N GLY A 4 0.58 4.41 -4.98
CA GLY A 4 1.90 4.05 -5.49
C GLY A 4 1.84 3.11 -6.71
N LYS A 5 0.99 2.08 -6.67
CA LYS A 5 0.78 1.19 -7.83
C LYS A 5 0.06 1.92 -8.96
N PHE A 6 -0.95 2.72 -8.63
CA PHE A 6 -1.68 3.53 -9.60
C PHE A 6 -0.73 4.44 -10.42
N PHE A 7 0.21 5.13 -9.76
CA PHE A 7 1.20 5.97 -10.45
C PHE A 7 2.17 5.16 -11.32
N ILE A 8 2.58 3.97 -10.87
CA ILE A 8 3.40 3.06 -11.70
C ILE A 8 2.64 2.64 -12.96
N PHE A 9 1.36 2.24 -12.83
CA PHE A 9 0.53 1.89 -13.98
C PHE A 9 0.28 3.10 -14.89
N TYR A 10 0.00 4.27 -14.33
CA TYR A 10 -0.18 5.51 -15.08
C TYR A 10 1.06 5.84 -15.91
N ALA A 11 2.25 5.78 -15.31
CA ALA A 11 3.51 6.02 -16.01
C ALA A 11 3.77 4.98 -17.11
N ALA A 12 3.50 3.69 -16.85
CA ALA A 12 3.67 2.63 -17.83
C ALA A 12 2.72 2.79 -19.04
N ILE A 13 1.46 3.16 -18.81
CA ILE A 13 0.48 3.45 -19.86
C ILE A 13 0.90 4.68 -20.66
N ALA A 14 1.33 5.76 -19.99
CA ALA A 14 1.79 6.99 -20.65
C ALA A 14 2.99 6.74 -21.58
N GLN A 15 3.87 5.81 -21.21
CA GLN A 15 5.02 5.38 -22.03
C GLN A 15 4.67 4.27 -23.05
N ARG A 16 3.39 3.90 -23.19
CA ARG A 16 2.89 2.83 -24.06
C ARG A 16 3.53 1.46 -23.81
N GLN A 17 3.98 1.21 -22.58
CA GLN A 17 4.64 -0.03 -22.16
C GLN A 17 3.62 -1.11 -21.81
N THR A 18 3.01 -1.72 -22.82
CA THR A 18 1.92 -2.70 -22.65
C THR A 18 2.34 -3.96 -21.88
N VAL A 19 3.56 -4.47 -22.10
CA VAL A 19 4.08 -5.67 -21.42
C VAL A 19 4.17 -5.45 -19.90
N LEU A 20 4.66 -4.30 -19.47
CA LEU A 20 4.77 -3.95 -18.05
C LEU A 20 3.40 -3.81 -17.39
N VAL A 21 2.42 -3.23 -18.10
CA VAL A 21 1.05 -3.10 -17.61
C VAL A 21 0.43 -4.49 -17.40
N VAL A 22 0.55 -5.39 -18.39
CA VAL A 22 0.02 -6.76 -18.28
C VAL A 22 0.69 -7.51 -17.13
N ALA A 23 2.02 -7.47 -17.02
CA ALA A 23 2.74 -8.10 -15.92
C ALA A 23 2.31 -7.56 -14.54
N GLY A 24 2.11 -6.24 -14.44
CA GLY A 24 1.60 -5.60 -13.23
C GLY A 24 0.18 -6.07 -12.87
N VAL A 25 -0.73 -6.15 -13.85
CA VAL A 25 -2.11 -6.65 -13.64
C VAL A 25 -2.10 -8.09 -13.16
N VAL A 26 -1.32 -8.97 -13.78
CA VAL A 26 -1.16 -10.37 -13.34
C VAL A 26 -0.65 -10.43 -11.90
N THR A 27 0.35 -9.62 -11.57
CA THR A 27 0.90 -9.55 -10.20
C THR A 27 -0.16 -9.10 -9.18
N VAL A 28 -1.01 -8.13 -9.55
CA VAL A 28 -2.14 -7.70 -8.71
C VAL A 28 -3.16 -8.82 -8.53
N ALA A 29 -3.51 -9.54 -9.60
CA ALA A 29 -4.43 -10.68 -9.53
C ALA A 29 -3.89 -11.80 -8.63
N CYS A 30 -2.61 -12.16 -8.76
CA CYS A 30 -1.95 -13.12 -7.87
C CYS A 30 -2.01 -12.66 -6.41
N GLY A 31 -1.67 -11.38 -6.13
CA GLY A 31 -1.73 -10.83 -4.78
C GLY A 31 -3.14 -10.86 -4.18
N PHE A 32 -4.16 -10.57 -5.00
CA PHE A 32 -5.56 -10.64 -4.58
C PHE A 32 -5.98 -12.07 -4.21
N TYR A 33 -5.58 -13.06 -5.02
CA TYR A 33 -5.82 -14.48 -4.70
C TYR A 33 -5.20 -14.89 -3.36
N TYR A 34 -3.94 -14.52 -3.10
CA TYR A 34 -3.29 -14.82 -1.82
C TYR A 34 -3.97 -14.13 -0.65
N TYR A 35 -4.41 -12.87 -0.82
CA TYR A 35 -5.13 -12.14 0.22
C TYR A 35 -6.44 -12.84 0.60
N LEU A 36 -7.24 -13.23 -0.39
CA LEU A 36 -8.48 -13.98 -0.15
C LEU A 36 -8.23 -15.34 0.50
N LYS A 37 -7.15 -16.03 0.12
CA LYS A 37 -6.78 -17.31 0.76
C LYS A 37 -6.52 -17.15 2.25
N VAL A 38 -5.87 -16.05 2.67
CA VAL A 38 -5.63 -15.74 4.09
C VAL A 38 -6.95 -15.40 4.80
N VAL A 39 -7.79 -14.54 4.21
CA VAL A 39 -9.10 -14.20 4.80
C VAL A 39 -9.96 -15.46 4.96
N ARG A 40 -9.98 -16.35 3.96
CA ARG A 40 -10.67 -17.63 4.06
C ARG A 40 -10.12 -18.48 5.20
N ALA A 41 -8.80 -18.57 5.36
CA ALA A 41 -8.20 -19.32 6.44
C ALA A 41 -8.56 -18.75 7.82
N MET A 42 -8.69 -17.43 7.93
CA MET A 42 -9.04 -16.76 9.20
C MET A 42 -10.52 -16.92 9.60
N TYR A 43 -11.46 -16.90 8.64
CA TYR A 43 -12.89 -16.83 8.94
C TYR A 43 -13.69 -18.10 8.62
N TRP A 44 -13.20 -18.97 7.72
CA TRP A 44 -13.95 -20.15 7.25
C TRP A 44 -13.39 -21.49 7.75
N GLN A 45 -12.26 -21.49 8.43
CA GLN A 45 -11.69 -22.71 9.01
C GLN A 45 -12.06 -22.78 10.49
N ALA A 46 -12.43 -23.98 10.95
CA ALA A 46 -12.63 -24.22 12.37
C ALA A 46 -11.29 -24.03 13.10
N PRO A 47 -11.28 -23.37 14.27
CA PRO A 47 -10.07 -23.25 15.07
C PRO A 47 -9.54 -24.65 15.42
N THR A 48 -8.25 -24.90 15.18
CA THR A 48 -7.60 -26.14 15.61
C THR A 48 -7.46 -26.18 17.13
N ASP A 49 -7.25 -25.02 17.75
CA ASP A 49 -7.18 -24.82 19.20
C ASP A 49 -8.18 -23.74 19.64
N ALA A 50 -8.90 -24.00 20.74
CA ALA A 50 -9.91 -23.09 21.29
C ALA A 50 -9.33 -22.05 22.27
N ASP A 51 -8.02 -22.11 22.53
CA ASP A 51 -7.38 -21.19 23.46
C ASP A 51 -7.29 -19.77 22.89
N LYS A 52 -7.72 -18.81 23.70
CA LYS A 52 -7.66 -17.39 23.34
C LYS A 52 -6.21 -16.94 23.33
N ILE A 53 -5.71 -16.53 22.16
CA ILE A 53 -4.40 -15.90 22.04
C ILE A 53 -4.41 -14.59 22.85
N PRO A 54 -3.58 -14.45 23.90
CA PRO A 54 -3.56 -13.24 24.71
C PRO A 54 -2.93 -12.10 23.90
N VAL A 55 -3.73 -11.10 23.54
CA VAL A 55 -3.25 -9.90 22.85
C VAL A 55 -3.01 -8.80 23.88
N ASN A 56 -1.74 -8.44 24.08
CA ASN A 56 -1.33 -7.37 25.00
C ASN A 56 -1.94 -6.01 24.58
N ALA A 57 -2.20 -5.13 25.55
CA ALA A 57 -2.74 -3.79 25.33
C ALA A 57 -1.87 -2.96 24.36
N LEU A 58 -0.54 -3.11 24.45
CA LEU A 58 0.39 -2.46 23.52
C LEU A 58 0.17 -2.93 22.08
N SER A 59 0.06 -4.25 21.85
CA SER A 59 -0.20 -4.80 20.53
C SER A 59 -1.52 -4.31 19.94
N ARG A 60 -2.58 -4.24 20.77
CA ARG A 60 -3.87 -3.68 20.34
C ARG A 60 -3.75 -2.21 19.96
N ALA A 61 -3.07 -1.40 20.78
CA ALA A 61 -2.87 0.01 20.51
C ALA A 61 -2.09 0.24 19.21
N THR A 62 -1.01 -0.51 19.00
CA THR A 62 -0.20 -0.42 17.77
C THR A 62 -1.01 -0.84 16.53
N MET A 63 -1.76 -1.94 16.59
CA MET A 63 -2.62 -2.37 15.48
C MET A 63 -3.66 -1.31 15.13
N SER A 64 -4.37 -0.79 16.13
CA SER A 64 -5.35 0.27 15.93
C SER A 64 -4.74 1.54 15.34
N ALA A 65 -3.58 1.97 15.86
CA ALA A 65 -2.87 3.14 15.34
C ALA A 65 -2.45 2.95 13.88
N LEU A 66 -1.92 1.77 13.52
CA LEU A 66 -1.53 1.46 12.13
C LEU A 66 -2.73 1.40 11.19
N ILE A 67 -3.86 0.86 11.64
CA ILE A 67 -5.10 0.83 10.84
C ILE A 67 -5.57 2.25 10.56
N VAL A 68 -5.66 3.09 11.60
CA VAL A 68 -6.07 4.50 11.46
C VAL A 68 -5.11 5.26 10.55
N ALA A 69 -3.79 5.09 10.73
CA ALA A 69 -2.79 5.71 9.87
C ALA A 69 -2.94 5.26 8.41
N THR A 70 -3.18 3.97 8.17
CA THR A 70 -3.38 3.44 6.81
C THR A 70 -4.62 4.02 6.13
N ILE A 71 -5.73 4.15 6.87
CA ILE A 71 -6.96 4.76 6.34
C ILE A 71 -6.75 6.25 6.09
N TRP A 72 -6.18 6.97 7.06
CA TRP A 72 -5.95 8.41 6.96
C TRP A 72 -5.04 8.77 5.77
N LEU A 73 -3.91 8.08 5.63
CA LEU A 73 -3.00 8.24 4.49
C LEU A 73 -3.60 7.73 3.17
N GLY A 74 -4.54 6.77 3.25
CA GLY A 74 -5.27 6.28 2.10
C GLY A 74 -6.29 7.28 1.55
N ILE A 75 -6.93 8.07 2.41
CA ILE A 75 -7.89 9.12 2.01
C ILE A 75 -7.16 10.42 1.66
N TYR A 76 -6.14 10.78 2.44
CA TYR A 76 -5.36 11.99 2.28
C TYR A 76 -3.87 11.66 2.03
N PRO A 77 -3.48 11.28 0.79
CA PRO A 77 -2.10 10.91 0.47
C PRO A 77 -1.17 12.12 0.34
N TRP A 78 -1.71 13.34 0.29
CA TRP A 78 -0.98 14.59 0.04
C TRP A 78 0.26 14.80 0.92
N PRO A 79 0.24 14.54 2.25
CA PRO A 79 1.41 14.74 3.11
C PRO A 79 2.61 13.88 2.72
N ILE A 80 2.36 12.68 2.18
CA ILE A 80 3.42 11.78 1.71
C ILE A 80 3.92 12.25 0.35
N LEU A 81 3.04 12.72 -0.52
CA LEU A 81 3.41 13.17 -1.86
C LEU A 81 4.29 14.43 -1.79
N GLU A 82 3.93 15.41 -0.95
CA GLU A 82 4.77 16.59 -0.69
C GLU A 82 6.14 16.23 -0.11
N ALA A 83 6.20 15.23 0.77
CA ALA A 83 7.47 14.78 1.35
C ALA A 83 8.40 14.07 0.33
N VAL A 84 7.82 13.47 -0.71
CA VAL A 84 8.53 12.77 -1.79
C VAL A 84 8.79 13.70 -2.99
N GLU A 85 8.10 14.85 -3.06
CA GLU A 85 8.25 15.79 -4.15
C GLU A 85 9.72 16.23 -4.25
N PRO A 86 10.37 16.05 -5.41
CA PRO A 86 11.81 16.21 -5.49
C PRO A 86 12.19 17.66 -5.19
N GLN A 87 13.24 17.87 -4.40
CA GLN A 87 13.90 19.18 -4.21
C GLN A 87 14.48 19.80 -5.51
N ARG A 88 14.11 19.29 -6.69
CA ARG A 88 14.62 19.69 -8.01
C ARG A 88 14.30 21.14 -8.34
N GLU A 89 13.24 21.72 -7.79
CA GLU A 89 12.97 23.16 -7.94
C GLU A 89 13.87 24.03 -7.06
N ARG A 90 14.31 23.55 -5.89
CA ARG A 90 15.17 24.33 -4.97
C ARG A 90 16.60 24.49 -5.48
N VAL A 91 17.09 23.54 -6.28
CA VAL A 91 18.44 23.59 -6.89
C VAL A 91 18.44 24.40 -8.19
N ALA A 92 17.38 24.31 -9.00
CA ALA A 92 17.28 25.08 -10.25
C ALA A 92 17.28 26.61 -9.99
N LEU A 93 16.57 27.07 -8.95
CA LEU A 93 16.50 28.48 -8.59
C LEU A 93 17.79 29.03 -7.94
N ARG A 94 18.70 28.16 -7.50
CA ARG A 94 19.99 28.56 -6.90
C ARG A 94 21.12 28.62 -7.93
N SER A 95 20.93 28.05 -9.13
CA SER A 95 21.91 28.06 -10.23
C SER A 95 21.74 29.24 -11.20
N THR A 96 20.63 29.97 -11.12
CA THR A 96 20.33 31.18 -11.91
C THR A 96 20.58 32.48 -11.14
N ARG A 97 21.36 32.43 -10.05
CA ARG A 97 21.76 33.60 -9.26
C ARG A 97 23.26 33.70 -9.15
#